data_AF-A0A349VKQ2-F1
#
_entry.id   AF-A0A349VKQ2-F1
#
_cell.length_a   1.000
_cell.length_b   1.000
_cell.length_c   1.000
_cell.angle_alpha   90.00
_cell.angle_beta   90.00
_cell.angle_gamma   90.00
#
_symmetry.space_group_name_H-M   'P 1'
#
loop_
_entity.id
_entity.type
_entity.pdbx_description
1 polymer ?
#
loop_
_entity_poly.entity_id
_entity_poly.type
_entity_poly.pdbx_seq_one_letter_code
_entity_poly.pdbx_strand_id
1 'polypeptide(L)' 'LLERAGLRMAENPEASADDRQSQFAKFQIDAPACDNCGSITVRNGNCYLCHNCGNSMGCS' A
#
# COMPACT_ATOMS: atom_id res chain seq x y z
N LEU A 1 -7.63 7.04 33.85
CA LEU A 1 -6.39 7.49 33.16
C LEU A 1 -5.99 6.50 32.06
N LEU A 2 -6.99 5.97 31.33
CA LEU A 2 -6.83 5.07 30.18
C LEU A 2 -7.85 5.46 29.08
N GLU A 3 -8.02 6.76 28.82
CA GLU A 3 -9.05 7.25 27.87
C GLU A 3 -8.48 7.89 26.58
N ARG A 4 -7.23 7.59 26.19
CA ARG A 4 -6.55 8.31 25.08
C ARG A 4 -6.21 7.50 23.83
N ALA A 5 -7.05 6.54 23.45
CA ALA A 5 -6.98 5.95 22.10
C ALA A 5 -8.38 5.59 21.59
N GLY A 6 -9.10 6.61 21.11
CA GLY A 6 -10.43 6.47 20.51
C GLY A 6 -10.43 5.90 19.09
N LEU A 7 -9.73 4.79 18.84
CA LEU A 7 -9.82 4.07 17.57
C LEU A 7 -10.45 2.69 17.80
N ARG A 8 -11.78 2.67 17.92
CA ARG A 8 -12.57 1.45 17.79
C ARG A 8 -12.56 1.07 16.32
N MET A 9 -11.81 0.03 15.96
CA MET A 9 -11.94 -0.60 14.65
C MET A 9 -13.33 -1.25 14.62
N ALA A 10 -14.28 -0.58 13.95
CA ALA A 10 -15.55 -1.21 13.64
C ALA A 10 -15.25 -2.31 12.61
N GLU A 11 -15.32 -3.57 13.04
CA GLU A 11 -15.37 -4.68 12.10
C GLU A 11 -16.67 -4.54 11.31
N ASN A 12 -16.58 -4.15 10.03
CA ASN A 12 -17.75 -4.17 9.16
C ASN A 12 -17.93 -5.63 8.70
N PRO A 13 -18.95 -6.38 9.14
CA PRO A 13 -19.15 -7.78 8.77
C PRO A 13 -19.43 -7.97 7.27
N GLU A 14 -19.61 -6.88 6.53
CA GLU A 14 -19.85 -6.81 5.10
C GLU A 14 -18.56 -6.61 4.28
N ALA A 15 -17.44 -6.29 4.93
CA ALA A 15 -16.16 -6.04 4.26
C ALA A 15 -15.64 -7.35 3.66
N SER A 16 -15.88 -7.52 2.37
CA SER A 16 -15.54 -8.73 1.64
C SER A 16 -14.05 -8.74 1.28
N ALA A 17 -13.51 -9.93 0.97
CA ALA A 17 -12.14 -10.03 0.44
C ALA A 17 -11.95 -9.22 -0.86
N ASP A 18 -13.03 -8.99 -1.60
CA ASP A 18 -13.06 -8.17 -2.81
C ASP A 18 -12.81 -6.68 -2.50
N ASP A 19 -13.35 -6.15 -1.40
CA ASP A 19 -13.07 -4.79 -0.96
C ASP A 19 -11.58 -4.60 -0.64
N ARG A 20 -10.97 -5.58 0.04
CA ARG A 20 -9.53 -5.57 0.30
C ARG A 20 -8.75 -5.65 -1.00
N GLN A 21 -9.11 -6.56 -1.91
CA GLN A 21 -8.44 -6.75 -3.18
C GLN A 21 -8.54 -5.50 -4.08
N SER A 22 -9.67 -4.81 -4.05
CA SER A 22 -9.92 -3.57 -4.78
C SER A 22 -9.06 -2.40 -4.29
N GLN A 23 -8.78 -2.32 -3.00
CA GLN A 23 -7.81 -1.34 -2.48
C GLN A 23 -6.40 -1.64 -2.96
N PHE A 24 -5.99 -2.92 -2.99
CA PHE A 24 -4.66 -3.32 -3.48
C PHE A 24 -4.50 -3.15 -5.00
N ALA A 25 -5.56 -3.36 -5.78
CA ALA A 25 -5.54 -3.22 -7.23
C ALA A 25 -5.20 -1.80 -7.69
N LYS A 26 -5.67 -0.77 -6.98
CA LYS A 26 -5.38 0.64 -7.31
C LYS A 26 -3.90 0.99 -7.15
N PHE A 27 -3.17 0.34 -6.25
CA PHE A 27 -1.73 0.57 -6.09
C PHE A 27 -0.88 -0.04 -7.21
N GLN A 28 -1.45 -0.95 -8.01
CA GLN A 28 -0.72 -1.70 -9.05
C GLN A 28 -0.80 -1.01 -10.43
N ILE A 29 -1.84 -0.20 -10.70
CA ILE A 29 -2.06 0.41 -12.03
C ILE A 29 -1.04 1.53 -12.33
N ASP A 30 -0.70 2.34 -11.32
CA ASP A 30 0.22 3.47 -11.46
C ASP A 30 1.67 3.14 -11.07
N ALA A 31 2.00 1.87 -10.85
CA ALA A 31 3.33 1.49 -10.37
C ALA A 31 4.32 1.25 -11.53
N PRO A 32 5.36 2.09 -11.68
CA PRO A 32 6.40 1.85 -12.68
C PRO A 32 7.23 0.60 -12.33
N ALA A 33 7.85 0.00 -13.34
CA ALA A 33 8.89 -1.01 -13.13
C ALA A 33 10.14 -0.36 -12.50
N CYS A 34 10.84 -1.10 -11.64
CA CYS A 34 12.05 -0.63 -10.99
C CYS A 34 13.19 -0.45 -12.01
N ASP A 35 13.85 0.71 -12.02
CA ASP A 35 14.99 0.97 -12.92
C ASP A 35 16.23 0.12 -12.63
N ASN A 36 16.33 -0.45 -11.43
CA ASN A 36 17.47 -1.26 -11.01
C ASN A 36 17.33 -2.75 -11.36
N CYS A 37 16.14 -3.33 -11.16
CA CYS A 37 15.92 -4.78 -11.28
C CYS A 37 14.70 -5.17 -12.14
N GLY A 38 13.94 -4.21 -12.68
CA GLY A 38 12.79 -4.45 -13.55
C GLY A 38 11.53 -4.98 -12.86
N SER A 39 11.58 -5.26 -11.55
CA SER A 39 10.39 -5.70 -10.80
C SER A 39 9.37 -4.58 -10.64
N ILE A 40 8.08 -4.92 -10.64
CA ILE A 40 7.01 -3.95 -10.37
C ILE A 40 7.18 -3.39 -8.96
N THR A 41 7.21 -2.07 -8.86
CA THR A 41 7.31 -1.37 -7.58
C THR A 41 5.94 -1.31 -6.89
N VAL A 42 5.91 -0.96 -5.61
CA VAL A 42 4.66 -0.79 -4.85
C VAL A 42 4.65 0.60 -4.22
N ARG A 43 3.52 1.30 -4.31
CA ARG A 43 3.36 2.62 -3.68
C ARG A 43 3.54 2.49 -2.16
N ASN A 44 4.49 3.25 -1.62
CA ASN A 44 4.77 3.37 -0.20
C ASN A 44 4.71 4.86 0.18
N GLY A 45 3.51 5.33 0.56
CA GLY A 45 3.23 6.75 0.76
C GLY A 45 3.26 7.53 -0.55
N ASN A 46 4.09 8.59 -0.62
CA ASN A 46 4.29 9.37 -1.85
C ASN A 46 5.32 8.75 -2.80
N CYS A 47 6.08 7.75 -2.33
CA CYS A 47 7.10 7.07 -3.10
C CYS A 47 6.61 5.73 -3.66
N TYR A 48 7.42 5.13 -4.50
CA TYR A 48 7.36 3.72 -4.87
C TYR A 48 8.57 2.98 -4.33
N LEU A 49 8.35 1.81 -3.74
CA LEU A 49 9.38 0.94 -3.18
C LEU A 49 9.44 -0.37 -3.98
N CYS A 50 10.65 -0.77 -4.36
CA CYS A 50 10.89 -2.09 -4.92
C CYS A 50 11.15 -3.11 -3.80
N HIS A 51 10.28 -4.10 -3.64
CA HIS A 51 10.46 -5.17 -2.64
C HIS A 51 11.49 -6.23 -3.03
N ASN A 52 12.01 -6.20 -4.26
CA ASN A 52 13.01 -7.14 -4.74
C ASN A 52 14.43 -6.68 -4.45
N CYS A 53 14.74 -5.40 -4.70
CA CYS A 53 16.08 -4.83 -4.51
C CYS A 53 16.15 -3.73 -3.44
N GLY A 54 15.01 -3.26 -2.91
CA GLY A 54 14.96 -2.19 -1.91
C GLY A 54 15.06 -0.77 -2.46
N ASN A 55 15.11 -0.58 -3.79
CA ASN A 55 15.21 0.75 -4.39
C ASN A 55 13.92 1.58 -4.17
N SER A 56 14.06 2.88 -3.93
CA SER A 56 12.95 3.82 -3.76
C SER A 56 12.95 4.89 -4.86
N MET A 57 11.76 5.20 -5.39
CA MET A 57 11.58 6.02 -6.59
C MET A 57 10.40 6.99 -6.40
N GLY A 58 10.48 8.19 -6.97
CA GLY A 58 9.35 9.14 -6.97
C GLY A 58 9.00 9.78 -5.62
N CYS A 59 9.95 9.83 -4.68
CA CYS A 59 9.80 10.55 -3.42
C CYS A 59 9.95 12.07 -3.62
N SER A 60 8.86 12.78 -3.94
CA SER A 60 8.83 14.26 -3.97
C SER A 60 7.92 14.83 -2.88
#